data_AF-A0A7X8Z023-F1
#
_entry.id   AF-A0A7X8Z023-F1
#
_cell.length_a   1.000
_cell.length_b   1.000
_cell.length_c   1.000
_cell.angle_alpha   90.00
_cell.angle_beta   90.00
_cell.angle_gamma   90.00
#
_symmetry.space_group_name_H-M   'P 1'
#
loop_
_entity.id
_entity.type
_entity.pdbx_description
1 polymer ?
#
loop_
_entity_poly.entity_id
_entity_poly.type
_entity_poly.pdbx_seq_one_letter_code
_entity_poly.pdbx_strand_id
1 'polypeptide(L)'
;MDRGDTLVEIGAPGVGAVEALLACDQAVFTSIRTPTGEGYRVIAASVAVGGDERAEITRRAPAHGSLCDVETAAVGLDSYRLERGRRCVAYTTYAGTEHTARGGGRVYTHFALLQEADFRKLDADPLRAHWVLGEIFHTHGPILKPPPQLDPLHIPIADSVPLLPEPIEHSPLAAPVSDWLWPAVAELLKGGRVVLVGSNLSLELARLILLCLPLAMRETLDVTFGLKPSATRAAHLFIAQTLDLRSRQFLQGQGLSIWDTAHAPPLDDEPLPPWLDLLRTWWDAGSWAEITDFFANARDQASP
;
A
#
# COMPACT_ATOMS: atom_id res chain seq x y z
N MET A 1 -18.75 -9.30 -53.41
CA MET A 1 -18.02 -8.28 -52.65
C MET A 1 -17.60 -8.95 -51.37
N ASP A 2 -16.38 -9.47 -51.42
CA ASP A 2 -15.79 -10.38 -50.44
C ASP A 2 -14.87 -9.53 -49.56
N ARG A 3 -15.17 -9.42 -48.27
CA ARG A 3 -14.33 -8.68 -47.32
C ARG A 3 -13.36 -9.68 -46.71
N GLY A 4 -12.14 -9.67 -47.23
CA GLY A 4 -11.05 -10.51 -46.77
C GLY A 4 -10.74 -10.31 -45.29
N ASP A 5 -10.73 -11.43 -44.59
CA ASP A 5 -10.11 -11.59 -43.28
C ASP A 5 -8.63 -11.20 -43.37
N THR A 6 -8.28 -10.07 -42.79
CA THR A 6 -6.87 -9.69 -42.59
C THR A 6 -6.49 -10.19 -41.20
N LEU A 7 -5.92 -11.39 -41.15
CA LEU A 7 -5.23 -11.89 -39.96
C LEU A 7 -3.98 -11.03 -39.74
N VAL A 8 -3.97 -10.28 -38.65
CA VAL A 8 -2.78 -9.57 -38.17
C VAL A 8 -1.86 -10.61 -37.55
N GLU A 9 -0.83 -11.03 -38.28
CA GLU A 9 0.30 -11.76 -37.72
C GLU A 9 1.10 -10.81 -36.82
N ILE A 10 0.99 -11.01 -35.51
CA ILE A 10 1.85 -10.36 -34.51
C ILE A 10 3.21 -11.07 -34.61
N GLY A 11 4.21 -10.34 -35.11
CA GLY A 11 5.59 -10.81 -35.19
C GLY A 11 6.08 -11.32 -33.84
N ALA A 12 6.75 -12.47 -33.86
CA ALA A 12 7.33 -13.08 -32.66
C ALA A 12 8.28 -12.07 -31.98
N PRO A 13 8.07 -11.73 -30.69
CA PRO A 13 9.04 -10.92 -29.98
C PRO A 13 10.34 -11.71 -29.89
N GLY A 14 11.47 -11.03 -30.13
CA GLY A 14 12.79 -11.54 -29.78
C GLY A 14 12.77 -12.04 -28.34
N VAL A 15 13.59 -13.04 -28.03
CA VAL A 15 13.65 -13.75 -26.73
C VAL A 15 14.05 -12.76 -25.61
N GLY A 16 13.12 -11.90 -25.21
CA GLY A 16 13.15 -11.06 -24.03
C GLY A 16 12.80 -11.93 -22.84
N ALA A 17 13.50 -11.71 -21.73
CA ALA A 17 13.26 -12.46 -20.50
C ALA A 17 11.76 -12.47 -20.19
N VAL A 18 11.19 -13.68 -20.06
CA VAL A 18 9.81 -13.84 -19.60
C VAL A 18 9.75 -13.24 -18.20
N GLU A 19 9.07 -12.11 -18.07
CA GLU A 19 8.88 -11.45 -16.78
C GLU A 19 8.17 -12.43 -15.84
N ALA A 20 8.80 -12.75 -14.71
CA ALA A 20 8.21 -13.66 -13.75
C ALA A 20 6.96 -13.00 -13.15
N LEU A 21 5.80 -13.64 -13.34
CA LEU A 21 4.52 -13.19 -12.79
C LEU A 21 4.15 -14.00 -11.55
N LEU A 22 3.67 -13.29 -10.54
CA LEU A 22 3.08 -13.85 -9.34
C LEU A 22 1.56 -13.80 -9.46
N ALA A 23 0.90 -14.96 -9.44
CA ALA A 23 -0.55 -15.02 -9.39
C ALA A 23 -1.03 -14.95 -7.92
N CYS A 24 -1.99 -14.08 -7.62
CA CYS A 24 -2.63 -13.99 -6.31
C CYS A 24 -4.15 -13.83 -6.42
N ASP A 25 -4.85 -14.09 -5.33
CA ASP A 25 -6.29 -13.86 -5.28
C ASP A 25 -6.61 -12.36 -5.18
N GLN A 26 -7.82 -11.99 -5.55
CA GLN A 26 -8.29 -10.61 -5.46
C GLN A 26 -9.76 -10.50 -5.01
N ALA A 27 -10.12 -9.33 -4.52
CA ALA A 27 -11.50 -9.00 -4.15
C ALA A 27 -11.82 -7.52 -4.44
N VAL A 28 -13.08 -7.23 -4.73
CA VAL A 28 -13.57 -5.87 -4.95
C VAL A 28 -14.63 -5.54 -3.90
N PHE A 29 -14.43 -4.43 -3.19
CA PHE A 29 -15.33 -3.90 -2.18
C PHE A 29 -15.81 -2.52 -2.56
N THR A 30 -17.12 -2.32 -2.61
CA THR A 30 -17.71 -1.01 -2.85
C THR A 30 -19.19 -1.00 -2.45
N SER A 31 -19.80 0.18 -2.47
CA SER A 31 -21.23 0.33 -2.26
C SER A 31 -22.02 -0.03 -3.52
N ILE A 32 -22.94 -0.98 -3.39
CA ILE A 32 -23.88 -1.38 -4.44
C ILE A 32 -25.32 -1.40 -3.94
N ARG A 33 -26.23 -1.17 -4.88
CA ARG A 33 -27.67 -1.41 -4.69
C ARG A 33 -28.00 -2.86 -5.02
N THR A 34 -28.75 -3.49 -4.13
CA THR A 34 -29.30 -4.84 -4.33
C THR A 34 -30.79 -4.83 -4.00
N PRO A 35 -31.57 -5.82 -4.45
CA PRO A 35 -32.99 -5.92 -4.10
C PRO A 35 -33.25 -5.90 -2.59
N THR A 36 -32.28 -6.35 -1.77
CA THR A 36 -32.38 -6.41 -0.31
C THR A 36 -31.82 -5.17 0.40
N GLY A 37 -31.39 -4.15 -0.32
CA GLY A 37 -30.87 -2.91 0.25
C GLY A 37 -29.56 -2.41 -0.38
N GLU A 38 -29.03 -1.34 0.21
CA GLU A 38 -27.82 -0.65 -0.25
C GLU A 38 -26.73 -0.73 0.81
N GLY A 39 -25.47 -0.83 0.38
CA GLY A 39 -24.36 -0.82 1.32
C GLY A 39 -23.07 -1.35 0.75
N TYR A 40 -22.01 -1.09 1.50
CA TYR A 40 -20.65 -1.54 1.25
C TYR A 40 -20.50 -3.02 1.56
N ARG A 41 -20.00 -3.79 0.59
CA ARG A 41 -19.74 -5.23 0.72
C ARG A 41 -18.70 -5.66 -0.30
N VAL A 42 -18.15 -6.86 -0.12
CA VAL A 42 -17.38 -7.53 -1.19
C VAL A 42 -18.35 -7.93 -2.30
N ILE A 43 -18.19 -7.36 -3.49
CA ILE A 43 -19.09 -7.56 -4.64
C ILE A 43 -18.57 -8.57 -5.64
N ALA A 44 -17.28 -8.86 -5.60
CA ALA A 44 -16.65 -9.97 -6.32
C ALA A 44 -15.34 -10.37 -5.65
N ALA A 45 -14.96 -11.62 -5.84
CA ALA A 45 -13.69 -12.15 -5.37
C ALA A 45 -13.25 -13.35 -6.22
N SER A 46 -11.97 -13.68 -6.15
CA SER A 46 -11.43 -14.94 -6.66
C SER A 46 -11.99 -16.13 -5.89
N VAL A 47 -11.97 -17.31 -6.50
CA VAL A 47 -12.60 -18.53 -5.96
C VAL A 47 -12.04 -18.95 -4.60
N ALA A 48 -10.74 -18.75 -4.37
CA ALA A 48 -10.07 -19.13 -3.14
C ALA A 48 -10.25 -18.10 -2.00
N VAL A 49 -10.94 -16.98 -2.23
CA VAL A 49 -11.32 -16.04 -1.17
C VAL A 49 -12.58 -16.55 -0.47
N GLY A 50 -12.38 -17.18 0.69
CA GLY A 50 -13.44 -17.83 1.47
C GLY A 50 -14.38 -16.86 2.19
N GLY A 51 -15.46 -17.39 2.77
CA GLY A 51 -16.46 -16.58 3.48
C GLY A 51 -15.90 -15.77 4.64
N ASP A 52 -15.04 -16.38 5.47
CA ASP A 52 -14.44 -15.72 6.64
C ASP A 52 -13.57 -14.52 6.24
N GLU A 53 -12.78 -14.67 5.19
CA GLU A 53 -11.93 -13.57 4.69
C GLU A 53 -12.76 -12.47 4.06
N ARG A 54 -13.85 -12.80 3.35
CA ARG A 54 -14.80 -11.78 2.85
C ARG A 54 -15.44 -11.01 4.00
N ALA A 55 -15.79 -11.68 5.09
CA ALA A 55 -16.34 -11.05 6.28
C ALA A 55 -15.30 -10.14 6.96
N GLU A 56 -14.06 -10.62 7.10
CA GLU A 56 -12.96 -9.84 7.65
C GLU A 56 -12.65 -8.61 6.79
N ILE A 57 -12.52 -8.77 5.47
CA ILE A 57 -12.35 -7.67 4.51
C ILE A 57 -13.50 -6.68 4.68
N THR A 58 -14.75 -7.14 4.72
CA THR A 58 -15.92 -6.26 4.87
C THR A 58 -15.85 -5.42 6.15
N ARG A 59 -15.30 -5.97 7.24
CA ARG A 59 -15.15 -5.27 8.54
C ARG A 59 -14.01 -4.24 8.53
N ARG A 60 -12.91 -4.50 7.82
CA ARG A 60 -11.72 -3.63 7.82
C ARG A 60 -11.69 -2.63 6.66
N ALA A 61 -12.34 -2.97 5.55
CA ALA A 61 -12.29 -2.22 4.31
C ALA A 61 -12.69 -0.75 4.49
N PRO A 62 -12.00 0.18 3.79
CA PRO A 62 -12.40 1.57 3.74
C PRO A 62 -13.79 1.74 3.09
N ALA A 63 -14.68 2.48 3.75
CA ALA A 63 -16.05 2.72 3.32
C ALA A 63 -16.34 4.23 3.23
N HIS A 64 -17.61 4.65 3.27
CA HIS A 64 -18.00 6.05 3.14
C HIS A 64 -17.13 7.02 3.97
N GLY A 65 -16.57 8.03 3.29
CA GLY A 65 -15.80 9.10 3.92
C GLY A 65 -14.44 8.67 4.49
N SER A 66 -13.94 7.49 4.12
CA SER A 66 -12.69 6.94 4.66
C SER A 66 -11.41 7.53 4.09
N LEU A 67 -11.43 8.18 2.94
CA LEU A 67 -10.25 8.86 2.40
C LEU A 67 -10.01 10.17 3.15
N CYS A 68 -8.75 10.52 3.37
CA CYS A 68 -8.38 11.80 3.98
C CYS A 68 -8.67 12.96 3.02
N ASP A 69 -8.39 12.76 1.74
CA ASP A 69 -8.68 13.72 0.67
C ASP A 69 -10.11 13.53 0.12
N VAL A 70 -10.74 14.65 -0.22
CA VAL A 70 -12.08 14.74 -0.80
C VAL A 70 -12.07 14.85 -2.31
N GLU A 71 -10.90 15.08 -2.92
CA GLU A 71 -10.74 15.14 -4.36
C GLU A 71 -11.03 13.79 -5.03
N THR A 72 -11.52 13.82 -6.27
CA THR A 72 -11.86 12.59 -7.01
C THR A 72 -10.63 11.73 -7.32
N ALA A 73 -9.44 12.33 -7.32
CA ALA A 73 -8.16 11.67 -7.51
C ALA A 73 -7.56 11.12 -6.21
N ALA A 74 -8.25 11.24 -5.07
CA ALA A 74 -7.78 10.71 -3.80
C ALA A 74 -7.51 9.21 -3.88
N VAL A 75 -6.33 8.80 -3.41
CA VAL A 75 -5.91 7.40 -3.34
C VAL A 75 -5.54 7.06 -1.91
N GLY A 76 -5.95 5.86 -1.49
CA GLY A 76 -5.56 5.23 -0.24
C GLY A 76 -4.85 3.90 -0.49
N LEU A 77 -3.94 3.58 0.42
CA LEU A 77 -3.33 2.26 0.57
C LEU A 77 -3.72 1.74 1.95
N ASP A 78 -4.16 0.48 2.01
CA ASP A 78 -4.27 -0.25 3.25
C ASP A 78 -3.58 -1.60 3.09
N SER A 79 -2.71 -1.98 4.02
CA SER A 79 -2.03 -3.27 3.99
C SER A 79 -2.02 -3.88 5.37
N TYR A 80 -2.58 -5.08 5.48
CA TYR A 80 -2.69 -5.78 6.76
C TYR A 80 -2.69 -7.29 6.62
N ARG A 81 -2.37 -7.99 7.70
CA ARG A 81 -2.50 -9.45 7.77
C ARG A 81 -3.93 -9.86 8.12
N LEU A 82 -4.50 -10.80 7.37
CA LEU A 82 -5.77 -11.47 7.67
C LEU A 82 -5.58 -12.51 8.78
N GLU A 83 -6.66 -12.88 9.47
CA GLU A 83 -6.65 -13.89 10.54
C GLU A 83 -6.09 -15.24 10.08
N ARG A 84 -6.34 -15.61 8.80
CA ARG A 84 -5.80 -16.83 8.18
C ARG A 84 -4.36 -16.71 7.67
N GLY A 85 -3.70 -15.59 7.94
CA GLY A 85 -2.28 -15.40 7.70
C GLY A 85 -1.90 -14.76 6.36
N ARG A 86 -2.83 -14.66 5.40
CA ARG A 86 -2.60 -13.97 4.12
C ARG A 86 -2.35 -12.48 4.31
N ARG A 87 -1.52 -11.90 3.44
CA ARG A 87 -1.35 -10.45 3.34
C ARG A 87 -2.45 -9.87 2.44
N CYS A 88 -3.17 -8.89 2.95
CA CYS A 88 -4.14 -8.11 2.21
C CYS A 88 -3.50 -6.76 1.85
N VAL A 89 -3.55 -6.38 0.57
CA VAL A 89 -3.12 -5.06 0.09
C VAL A 89 -4.29 -4.45 -0.68
N ALA A 90 -4.64 -3.21 -0.35
CA ALA A 90 -5.81 -2.53 -0.85
C ALA A 90 -5.44 -1.25 -1.58
N TYR A 91 -5.93 -1.10 -2.81
CA TYR A 91 -6.00 0.18 -3.51
C TYR A 91 -7.40 0.76 -3.31
N THR A 92 -7.49 1.94 -2.71
CA THR A 92 -8.77 2.62 -2.43
C THR A 92 -8.86 3.96 -3.15
N THR A 93 -9.99 4.25 -3.79
CA THR A 93 -10.24 5.56 -4.42
C THR A 93 -11.75 5.83 -4.51
N TYR A 94 -12.15 6.97 -5.08
CA TYR A 94 -13.54 7.25 -5.39
C TYR A 94 -13.95 6.70 -6.76
N ALA A 95 -15.15 6.15 -6.86
CA ALA A 95 -15.73 5.61 -8.08
C ALA A 95 -17.12 6.22 -8.33
N GLY A 96 -17.17 7.54 -8.53
CA GLY A 96 -18.40 8.29 -8.75
C GLY A 96 -19.17 8.59 -7.46
N THR A 97 -20.46 8.89 -7.59
CA THR A 97 -21.30 9.30 -6.47
C THR A 97 -21.77 8.12 -5.63
N GLU A 98 -21.85 8.31 -4.32
CA GLU A 98 -22.45 7.32 -3.44
C GLU A 98 -23.96 7.23 -3.66
N HIS A 99 -24.50 6.00 -3.64
CA HIS A 99 -25.93 5.73 -3.81
C HIS A 99 -26.78 6.18 -2.62
N THR A 100 -26.14 6.47 -1.48
CA THR A 100 -26.82 6.78 -0.23
C THR A 100 -27.23 8.26 -0.18
N ALA A 101 -28.31 8.55 0.53
CA ALA A 101 -28.77 9.93 0.76
C ALA A 101 -27.80 10.79 1.58
N ARG A 102 -26.66 10.23 2.04
CA ARG A 102 -25.62 10.94 2.79
C ARG A 102 -24.77 11.85 1.90
N GLY A 103 -24.86 11.69 0.58
CA GLY A 103 -24.00 12.40 -0.37
C GLY A 103 -22.57 11.88 -0.35
N GLY A 104 -21.67 12.57 -1.06
CA GLY A 104 -20.25 12.22 -1.14
C GLY A 104 -19.89 11.18 -2.21
N GLY A 105 -18.60 10.87 -2.27
CA GLY A 105 -18.04 9.92 -3.23
C GLY A 105 -18.22 8.47 -2.79
N ARG A 106 -18.62 7.60 -3.71
CA ARG A 106 -18.62 6.16 -3.50
C ARG A 106 -17.18 5.68 -3.41
N VAL A 107 -16.82 5.06 -2.30
CA VAL A 107 -15.50 4.45 -2.16
C VAL A 107 -15.46 3.11 -2.91
N TYR A 108 -14.41 2.91 -3.69
CA TYR A 108 -14.06 1.68 -4.36
C TYR A 108 -12.74 1.19 -3.80
N THR A 109 -12.69 -0.07 -3.39
CA THR A 109 -11.47 -0.71 -2.93
C THR A 109 -11.25 -2.02 -3.67
N HIS A 110 -10.06 -2.17 -4.24
CA HIS A 110 -9.60 -3.39 -4.89
C HIS A 110 -8.49 -3.99 -4.04
N PHE A 111 -8.63 -5.26 -3.68
CA PHE A 111 -7.71 -6.00 -2.84
C PHE A 111 -6.90 -7.01 -3.65
N ALA A 112 -5.61 -7.10 -3.35
CA ALA A 112 -4.74 -8.25 -3.64
C ALA A 112 -4.55 -9.05 -2.34
N LEU A 113 -4.74 -10.37 -2.42
CA LEU A 113 -4.56 -11.29 -1.30
C LEU A 113 -3.40 -12.24 -1.59
N LEU A 114 -2.27 -11.99 -0.93
CA LEU A 114 -1.03 -12.73 -1.13
C LEU A 114 -0.83 -13.76 -0.02
N GLN A 115 -0.32 -14.94 -0.38
CA GLN A 115 0.24 -15.85 0.61
C GLN A 115 1.51 -15.23 1.21
N GLU A 116 1.92 -15.68 2.40
CA GLU A 116 3.13 -15.15 3.05
C GLU A 116 4.37 -15.30 2.18
N ALA A 117 4.56 -16.49 1.59
CA ALA A 117 5.68 -16.75 0.69
C ALA A 117 5.65 -15.90 -0.59
N ASP A 118 4.45 -15.53 -1.06
CA ASP A 118 4.27 -14.70 -2.25
C ASP A 118 4.52 -13.23 -1.95
N PHE A 119 4.09 -12.76 -0.78
CA PHE A 119 4.40 -11.41 -0.32
C PHE A 119 5.91 -11.23 -0.09
N ARG A 120 6.59 -12.26 0.41
CA ARG A 120 8.06 -12.28 0.55
C ARG A 120 8.78 -12.16 -0.80
N LYS A 121 8.26 -12.73 -1.89
CA LYS A 121 8.81 -12.55 -3.25
C LYS A 121 8.69 -11.10 -3.75
N LEU A 122 7.80 -10.31 -3.15
CA LEU A 122 7.69 -8.87 -3.37
C LEU A 122 8.47 -8.07 -2.32
N ASP A 123 9.43 -8.68 -1.62
CA ASP A 123 10.22 -8.08 -0.54
C ASP A 123 9.36 -7.56 0.62
N ALA A 124 8.17 -8.13 0.79
CA ALA A 124 7.15 -7.62 1.71
C ALA A 124 6.85 -6.12 1.49
N ASP A 125 6.94 -5.63 0.24
CA ASP A 125 6.58 -4.27 -0.16
C ASP A 125 5.11 -4.24 -0.64
N PRO A 126 4.16 -3.71 0.17
CA PRO A 126 2.77 -3.62 -0.24
C PRO A 126 2.56 -2.60 -1.37
N LEU A 127 3.48 -1.68 -1.62
CA LEU A 127 3.32 -0.70 -2.69
C LEU A 127 3.43 -1.35 -4.07
N ARG A 128 4.16 -2.46 -4.22
CA ARG A 128 4.21 -3.21 -5.49
C ARG A 128 2.82 -3.71 -5.90
N ALA A 129 2.11 -4.35 -4.98
CA ALA A 129 0.76 -4.83 -5.23
C ALA A 129 -0.24 -3.67 -5.40
N HIS A 130 -0.11 -2.61 -4.59
CA HIS A 130 -0.94 -1.40 -4.70
C HIS A 130 -0.80 -0.71 -6.05
N TRP A 131 0.43 -0.58 -6.57
CA TRP A 131 0.69 0.02 -7.87
C TRP A 131 0.00 -0.76 -9.00
N VAL A 132 0.13 -2.11 -9.02
CA VAL A 132 -0.55 -2.95 -10.03
C VAL A 132 -2.08 -2.77 -9.98
N LEU A 133 -2.66 -2.74 -8.78
CA LEU A 133 -4.09 -2.48 -8.61
C LEU A 133 -4.49 -1.08 -9.11
N GLY A 134 -3.64 -0.09 -8.87
CA GLY A 134 -3.79 1.26 -9.39
C GLY A 134 -3.76 1.28 -10.92
N GLU A 135 -2.80 0.64 -11.56
CA GLU A 135 -2.71 0.57 -13.03
C GLU A 135 -3.94 -0.10 -13.66
N ILE A 136 -4.44 -1.17 -13.04
CA ILE A 136 -5.70 -1.81 -13.46
C ILE A 136 -6.86 -0.82 -13.38
N PHE A 137 -6.96 -0.06 -12.28
CA PHE A 137 -7.99 0.95 -12.13
C PHE A 137 -7.86 2.07 -13.17
N HIS A 138 -6.65 2.59 -13.42
CA HIS A 138 -6.44 3.66 -14.40
C HIS A 138 -6.74 3.19 -15.82
N THR A 139 -6.40 1.95 -16.15
CA THR A 139 -6.59 1.37 -17.49
C THR A 139 -8.04 0.99 -17.76
N HIS A 140 -8.71 0.38 -16.78
CA HIS A 140 -10.03 -0.24 -16.98
C HIS A 140 -11.17 0.46 -16.22
N GLY A 141 -10.86 1.39 -15.34
CA GLY A 141 -11.80 2.01 -14.42
C GLY A 141 -12.26 1.06 -13.29
N PRO A 142 -13.18 1.52 -12.43
CA PRO A 142 -13.73 0.71 -11.35
C PRO A 142 -14.60 -0.44 -11.87
N ILE A 143 -14.36 -1.64 -11.34
CA ILE A 143 -15.20 -2.81 -11.63
C ILE A 143 -16.49 -2.74 -10.80
N LEU A 144 -17.53 -2.09 -11.33
CA LEU A 144 -18.80 -1.90 -10.63
C LEU A 144 -19.86 -2.97 -10.94
N LYS A 145 -19.65 -3.75 -12.00
CA LYS A 145 -20.47 -4.89 -12.42
C LYS A 145 -19.56 -6.08 -12.69
N PRO A 146 -18.89 -6.60 -11.66
CA PRO A 146 -17.93 -7.67 -11.84
C PRO A 146 -18.61 -8.96 -12.30
N PRO A 147 -17.87 -9.87 -12.94
CA PRO A 147 -18.32 -11.26 -13.08
C PRO A 147 -18.50 -11.90 -11.70
N PRO A 148 -19.24 -13.03 -11.60
CA PRO A 148 -19.46 -13.73 -10.33
C PRO A 148 -18.16 -14.18 -9.64
N GLN A 149 -17.10 -14.40 -10.42
CA GLN A 149 -15.79 -14.83 -9.97
C GLN A 149 -14.73 -14.02 -10.72
N LEU A 150 -13.75 -13.51 -9.98
CA LEU A 150 -12.57 -12.85 -10.56
C LEU A 150 -11.49 -13.88 -10.87
N ASP A 151 -10.82 -13.70 -12.00
CA ASP A 151 -9.59 -14.43 -12.30
C ASP A 151 -8.48 -14.04 -11.31
N PRO A 152 -7.42 -14.84 -11.15
CA PRO A 152 -6.26 -14.43 -10.36
C PRO A 152 -5.64 -13.12 -10.88
N LEU A 153 -5.22 -12.27 -9.95
CA LEU A 153 -4.42 -11.08 -10.24
C LEU A 153 -2.97 -11.51 -10.50
N HIS A 154 -2.33 -10.94 -11.52
CA HIS A 154 -0.92 -11.20 -11.83
C HIS A 154 -0.09 -9.96 -11.49
N ILE A 155 0.90 -10.12 -10.62
CA ILE A 155 1.82 -9.08 -10.17
C ILE A 155 3.21 -9.39 -10.71
N PRO A 156 3.85 -8.48 -11.45
CA PRO A 156 5.25 -8.66 -11.85
C PRO A 156 6.18 -8.78 -10.64
N ILE A 157 7.03 -9.80 -10.62
CA ILE A 157 8.05 -9.99 -9.58
C ILE A 157 9.32 -9.18 -9.91
N ALA A 158 9.57 -8.95 -11.19
CA ALA A 158 10.79 -8.33 -11.68
C ALA A 158 11.03 -6.92 -11.10
N ASP A 159 12.29 -6.49 -11.12
CA ASP A 159 12.74 -5.14 -10.73
C ASP A 159 12.23 -4.03 -11.66
N SER A 160 11.36 -4.36 -12.62
CA SER A 160 10.70 -3.42 -13.52
C SER A 160 9.86 -2.38 -12.77
N VAL A 161 9.44 -2.67 -11.53
CA VAL A 161 8.96 -1.64 -10.59
C VAL A 161 10.20 -1.05 -9.89
N PRO A 162 10.61 0.20 -10.22
CA PRO A 162 11.79 0.81 -9.64
C PRO A 162 11.73 0.69 -8.12
N LEU A 163 12.70 0.04 -7.48
CA LEU A 163 12.70 -0.18 -6.02
C LEU A 163 12.78 1.14 -5.25
N LEU A 164 13.49 2.10 -5.83
CA LEU A 164 13.56 3.48 -5.39
C LEU A 164 12.97 4.36 -6.48
N PRO A 165 12.37 5.52 -6.15
CA PRO A 165 12.18 6.56 -7.15
C PRO A 165 13.52 6.84 -7.84
N GLU A 166 13.49 7.29 -9.10
CA GLU A 166 14.72 7.80 -9.73
C GLU A 166 15.42 8.79 -8.77
N PRO A 167 16.77 8.83 -8.77
CA PRO A 167 17.55 9.54 -7.77
C PRO A 167 16.92 10.88 -7.39
N ILE A 168 16.60 11.02 -6.10
CA ILE A 168 15.93 12.20 -5.51
C ILE A 168 16.83 13.45 -5.63
N GLU A 169 18.00 13.36 -6.26
CA GLU A 169 18.96 14.44 -6.53
C GLU A 169 18.32 15.70 -7.15
N HIS A 170 17.17 15.57 -7.81
CA HIS A 170 16.40 16.70 -8.35
C HIS A 170 15.00 16.86 -7.75
N SER A 171 14.61 16.00 -6.81
CA SER A 171 13.34 16.15 -6.14
C SER A 171 13.50 17.11 -4.95
N PRO A 172 12.69 18.18 -4.86
CA PRO A 172 12.69 19.12 -3.74
C PRO A 172 12.32 18.46 -2.39
N LEU A 173 12.06 17.15 -2.39
CA LEU A 173 11.73 16.32 -1.23
C LEU A 173 12.97 15.72 -0.52
N ALA A 174 14.19 15.84 -1.05
CA ALA A 174 15.36 15.16 -0.48
C ALA A 174 15.67 15.55 0.98
N ALA A 175 15.69 16.85 1.30
CA ALA A 175 16.05 17.34 2.63
C ALA A 175 14.93 17.15 3.68
N PRO A 176 13.63 17.38 3.38
CA PRO A 176 12.57 17.12 4.35
C PRO A 176 12.42 15.63 4.70
N VAL A 177 12.73 14.71 3.77
CA VAL A 177 12.45 13.29 3.95
C VAL A 177 13.29 12.65 5.06
N SER A 178 14.57 13.02 5.19
CA SER A 178 15.47 12.45 6.21
C SER A 178 15.02 12.74 7.64
N ASP A 179 14.43 13.93 7.87
CA ASP A 179 13.95 14.37 9.19
C ASP A 179 12.80 13.50 9.71
N TRP A 180 12.11 12.77 8.83
CA TRP A 180 10.98 11.89 9.18
C TRP A 180 11.32 10.42 9.03
N LEU A 181 12.17 10.08 8.05
CA LEU A 181 12.53 8.71 7.73
C LEU A 181 13.18 8.02 8.93
N TRP A 182 14.28 8.55 9.45
CA TRP A 182 15.04 7.88 10.50
C TRP A 182 14.28 7.77 11.83
N PRO A 183 13.62 8.83 12.32
CA PRO A 183 12.78 8.71 13.52
C PRO A 183 11.67 7.68 13.34
N ALA A 184 11.01 7.63 12.19
CA ALA A 184 9.90 6.70 11.96
C ALA A 184 10.39 5.25 11.96
N VAL A 185 11.52 4.99 11.28
CA VAL A 185 12.15 3.67 11.30
C VAL A 185 12.56 3.29 12.72
N ALA A 186 13.19 4.20 13.48
CA ALA A 186 13.60 3.95 14.86
C ALA A 186 12.40 3.61 15.77
N GLU A 187 11.31 4.37 15.70
CA GLU A 187 10.08 4.12 16.46
C GLU A 187 9.47 2.76 16.12
N LEU A 188 9.42 2.41 14.82
CA LEU A 188 8.90 1.12 14.38
C LEU A 188 9.81 -0.05 14.84
N LEU A 189 11.13 0.11 14.82
CA LEU A 189 12.09 -0.88 15.33
C LEU A 189 11.92 -1.15 16.83
N LYS A 190 11.47 -0.15 17.61
CA LYS A 190 11.12 -0.29 19.02
C LYS A 190 9.78 -1.02 19.24
N GLY A 191 9.07 -1.38 18.17
CA GLY A 191 7.71 -1.91 18.23
C GLY A 191 6.64 -0.83 18.45
N GLY A 192 7.01 0.45 18.32
CA GLY A 192 6.10 1.57 18.40
C GLY A 192 5.15 1.64 17.20
N ARG A 193 4.20 2.58 17.27
CA ARG A 193 3.23 2.85 16.20
C ARG A 193 3.27 4.33 15.91
N VAL A 194 3.49 4.67 14.65
CA VAL A 194 3.73 6.05 14.22
C VAL A 194 2.66 6.52 13.25
N VAL A 195 2.24 7.77 13.44
CA VAL A 195 1.35 8.51 12.55
C VAL A 195 2.11 9.72 12.02
N LEU A 196 2.35 9.76 10.71
CA LEU A 196 2.93 10.91 10.03
C LEU A 196 1.81 11.73 9.39
N VAL A 197 1.77 13.03 9.69
CA VAL A 197 0.74 13.95 9.21
C VAL A 197 1.38 15.10 8.45
N GLY A 198 1.00 15.34 7.19
CA GLY A 198 1.61 16.42 6.43
C GLY A 198 1.20 16.48 4.96
N SER A 199 1.02 17.69 4.43
CA SER A 199 0.60 17.89 3.02
C SER A 199 1.62 17.42 1.99
N ASN A 200 2.89 17.34 2.37
CA ASN A 200 3.99 16.92 1.49
C ASN A 200 4.31 15.43 1.61
N LEU A 201 3.50 14.68 2.37
CA LEU A 201 3.70 13.25 2.55
C LEU A 201 3.23 12.48 1.32
N SER A 202 4.09 11.62 0.83
CA SER A 202 3.88 10.84 -0.37
C SER A 202 4.01 9.34 -0.09
N LEU A 203 3.51 8.51 -1.01
CA LEU A 203 3.67 7.06 -0.91
C LEU A 203 5.16 6.66 -0.92
N GLU A 204 6.01 7.46 -1.55
CA GLU A 204 7.45 7.26 -1.58
C GLU A 204 8.06 7.30 -0.17
N LEU A 205 7.64 8.21 0.71
CA LEU A 205 8.12 8.18 2.11
C LEU A 205 7.72 6.87 2.81
N ALA A 206 6.47 6.42 2.62
CA ALA A 206 6.00 5.15 3.17
C ALA A 206 6.90 3.99 2.71
N ARG A 207 7.25 3.99 1.42
CA ARG A 207 8.13 3.01 0.82
C ARG A 207 9.53 3.04 1.40
N LEU A 208 10.12 4.23 1.54
CA LEU A 208 11.46 4.40 2.09
C LEU A 208 11.53 3.90 3.55
N ILE A 209 10.52 4.24 4.35
CA ILE A 209 10.40 3.72 5.73
C ILE A 209 10.36 2.20 5.71
N LEU A 210 9.53 1.61 4.85
CA LEU A 210 9.41 0.16 4.72
C LEU A 210 10.72 -0.51 4.30
N LEU A 211 11.40 0.03 3.28
CA LEU A 211 12.67 -0.53 2.80
C LEU A 211 13.73 -0.52 3.90
N CYS A 212 13.76 0.53 4.72
CA CYS A 212 14.67 0.64 5.87
C CYS A 212 14.36 -0.33 7.01
N LEU A 213 13.25 -1.07 6.98
CA LEU A 213 12.92 -2.06 8.01
C LEU A 213 13.41 -3.47 7.61
N PRO A 214 13.86 -4.28 8.60
CA PRO A 214 14.13 -5.69 8.40
C PRO A 214 12.96 -6.42 7.74
N LEU A 215 13.25 -7.37 6.85
CA LEU A 215 12.23 -8.10 6.09
C LEU A 215 11.17 -8.74 7.00
N ALA A 216 11.60 -9.41 8.07
CA ALA A 216 10.71 -10.04 9.05
C ALA A 216 9.70 -9.06 9.67
N MET A 217 10.11 -7.80 9.88
CA MET A 217 9.19 -6.76 10.37
C MET A 217 8.20 -6.34 9.29
N ARG A 218 8.66 -6.09 8.06
CA ARG A 218 7.80 -5.71 6.93
C ARG A 218 6.67 -6.71 6.69
N GLU A 219 6.95 -8.00 6.83
CA GLU A 219 5.96 -9.08 6.66
C GLU A 219 4.76 -8.97 7.62
N THR A 220 5.01 -8.43 8.82
CA THR A 220 4.01 -8.28 9.89
C THR A 220 3.47 -6.85 10.02
N LEU A 221 4.14 -5.86 9.42
CA LEU A 221 3.84 -4.46 9.65
C LEU A 221 2.58 -4.03 8.91
N ASP A 222 1.51 -3.73 9.63
CA ASP A 222 0.31 -3.14 9.02
C ASP A 222 0.53 -1.64 8.68
N VAL A 223 0.16 -1.25 7.45
CA VAL A 223 0.43 0.10 6.90
C VAL A 223 -0.85 0.68 6.32
N THR A 224 -1.09 1.95 6.59
CA THR A 224 -2.19 2.72 6.01
C THR A 224 -1.67 4.06 5.50
N PHE A 225 -2.04 4.44 4.27
CA PHE A 225 -1.74 5.75 3.69
C PHE A 225 -2.99 6.36 3.06
N GLY A 226 -3.21 7.67 3.25
CA GLY A 226 -4.29 8.43 2.59
C GLY A 226 -5.71 8.10 3.08
N LEU A 227 -5.84 7.26 4.11
CA LEU A 227 -7.11 6.85 4.69
C LEU A 227 -7.22 7.39 6.11
N LYS A 228 -8.44 7.74 6.55
CA LYS A 228 -8.74 8.15 7.93
C LYS A 228 -8.58 6.98 8.91
N PRO A 229 -8.21 7.28 10.16
CA PRO A 229 -8.08 6.26 11.20
C PRO A 229 -9.39 5.47 11.41
N SER A 230 -9.27 4.18 11.73
CA SER A 230 -10.39 3.32 12.10
C SER A 230 -9.99 2.36 13.22
N ALA A 231 -10.92 2.03 14.10
CA ALA A 231 -10.70 1.03 15.15
C ALA A 231 -10.50 -0.37 14.59
N THR A 232 -10.99 -0.63 13.37
CA THR A 232 -10.84 -1.92 12.69
C THR A 232 -9.53 -2.04 11.91
N ARG A 233 -8.75 -0.95 11.79
CA ARG A 233 -7.46 -0.90 11.10
C ARG A 233 -6.37 -0.53 12.10
N ALA A 234 -5.79 -1.54 12.75
CA ALA A 234 -4.74 -1.36 13.75
C ALA A 234 -3.35 -1.21 13.09
N ALA A 235 -3.19 -0.21 12.22
CA ALA A 235 -1.92 0.02 11.51
C ALA A 235 -0.78 0.41 12.46
N HIS A 236 0.43 -0.03 12.14
CA HIS A 236 1.66 0.35 12.82
C HIS A 236 2.25 1.62 12.22
N LEU A 237 2.19 1.76 10.89
CA LEU A 237 2.55 2.96 10.17
C LEU A 237 1.30 3.56 9.53
N PHE A 238 0.98 4.78 9.93
CA PHE A 238 -0.14 5.52 9.38
C PHE A 238 0.36 6.83 8.79
N ILE A 239 0.00 7.12 7.55
CA ILE A 239 0.42 8.34 6.84
C ILE A 239 -0.81 9.05 6.29
N ALA A 240 -0.99 10.31 6.64
CA ALA A 240 -2.11 11.11 6.16
C ALA A 240 -1.68 12.55 5.86
N GLN A 241 -2.35 13.18 4.90
CA GLN A 241 -2.09 14.57 4.56
C GLN A 241 -2.55 15.51 5.68
N THR A 242 -3.70 15.18 6.29
CA THR A 242 -4.30 15.95 7.38
C THR A 242 -4.96 15.00 8.38
N LEU A 243 -5.10 15.45 9.61
CA LEU A 243 -5.91 14.81 10.64
C LEU A 243 -6.81 15.84 11.30
N ASP A 244 -8.10 15.55 11.37
CA ASP A 244 -9.01 16.32 12.22
C ASP A 244 -8.75 16.04 13.71
N LEU A 245 -9.25 16.92 14.59
CA LEU A 245 -9.06 16.83 16.03
C LEU A 245 -9.57 15.50 16.62
N ARG A 246 -10.69 14.99 16.12
CA ARG A 246 -11.30 13.75 16.61
C ARG A 246 -10.43 12.54 16.22
N SER A 247 -9.94 12.52 15.00
CA SER A 247 -9.00 11.51 14.49
C SER A 247 -7.70 11.52 15.29
N ARG A 248 -7.16 12.71 15.62
CA ARG A 248 -5.98 12.85 16.49
C ARG A 248 -6.22 12.29 17.89
N GLN A 249 -7.31 12.68 18.55
CA GLN A 249 -7.68 12.17 19.88
C GLN A 249 -7.88 10.65 19.89
N PHE A 250 -8.53 10.12 18.86
CA PHE A 250 -8.76 8.70 18.69
C PHE A 250 -7.44 7.90 18.57
N LEU A 251 -6.51 8.38 17.75
CA LEU A 251 -5.19 7.76 17.58
C LEU A 251 -4.34 7.85 18.85
N GLN A 252 -4.36 8.98 19.56
CA GLN A 252 -3.68 9.12 20.85
C GLN A 252 -4.23 8.14 21.89
N GLY A 253 -5.55 7.93 21.92
CA GLY A 253 -6.19 6.94 22.79
C GLY A 253 -5.79 5.48 22.48
N GLN A 254 -5.21 5.22 21.30
CA GLN A 254 -4.65 3.93 20.91
C GLN A 254 -3.14 3.83 21.13
N GLY A 255 -2.51 4.85 21.72
CA GLY A 255 -1.07 4.87 21.99
C GLY A 255 -0.20 5.04 20.74
N LEU A 256 -0.71 5.70 19.68
CA LEU A 256 0.13 6.05 18.53
C LEU A 256 0.87 7.38 18.76
N SER A 257 2.14 7.39 18.39
CA SER A 257 2.99 8.58 18.31
C SER A 257 2.57 9.39 17.08
N ILE A 258 2.04 10.60 17.27
CA ILE A 258 1.56 11.46 16.17
C ILE A 258 2.59 12.54 15.91
N TRP A 259 3.15 12.55 14.71
CA TRP A 259 4.14 13.51 14.27
C TRP A 259 3.63 14.30 13.07
N ASP A 260 3.76 15.63 13.18
CA ASP A 260 3.31 16.58 12.18
C ASP A 260 4.52 17.05 11.39
N THR A 261 4.53 16.90 10.06
CA THR A 261 5.70 17.20 9.22
C THR A 261 6.15 18.65 9.27
N ALA A 262 5.34 19.55 9.84
CA ALA A 262 5.74 20.92 10.09
C ALA A 262 6.71 21.07 11.28
N HIS A 263 6.85 20.05 12.13
CA HIS A 263 7.62 20.10 13.38
C HIS A 263 8.44 18.84 13.58
N ALA A 264 9.71 18.84 13.16
CA ALA A 264 10.62 17.70 13.25
C ALA A 264 10.40 16.90 14.55
N PRO A 265 10.31 15.57 14.48
CA PRO A 265 10.02 14.77 15.65
C PRO A 265 11.20 14.91 16.63
N PRO A 266 10.97 14.78 17.94
CA PRO A 266 12.08 14.72 18.88
C PRO A 266 12.95 13.53 18.50
N LEU A 267 14.22 13.78 18.17
CA LEU A 267 15.22 12.73 18.08
C LEU A 267 15.52 12.29 19.50
N ASP A 268 15.18 11.05 19.85
CA ASP A 268 15.69 10.45 21.09
C ASP A 268 17.21 10.36 20.99
N ASP A 269 17.92 10.64 22.10
CA ASP A 269 19.37 10.43 22.22
C ASP A 269 19.75 8.93 22.28
N GLU A 270 18.80 8.03 22.13
CA GLU A 270 19.04 6.59 22.16
C GLU A 270 19.82 6.17 20.90
N PRO A 271 20.95 5.45 21.04
CA PRO A 271 21.74 5.05 19.90
C PRO A 271 20.93 4.14 18.98
N LEU A 272 20.93 4.47 17.68
CA LEU A 272 20.32 3.63 16.66
C LEU A 272 21.10 2.31 16.53
N PRO A 273 20.48 1.24 16.02
CA PRO A 273 21.21 0.06 15.63
C PRO A 273 22.35 0.42 14.65
N PRO A 274 23.55 -0.15 14.76
CA PRO A 274 24.71 0.26 13.95
C PRO A 274 24.48 0.22 12.43
N TRP A 275 23.65 -0.72 11.95
CA TRP A 275 23.30 -0.82 10.54
C TRP A 275 22.40 0.33 10.07
N LEU A 276 21.55 0.89 10.95
CA LEU A 276 20.70 2.02 10.63
C LEU A 276 21.51 3.32 10.59
N ASP A 277 22.47 3.49 11.50
CA ASP A 277 23.46 4.58 11.44
C ASP A 277 24.28 4.53 10.14
N LEU A 278 24.65 3.33 9.69
CA LEU A 278 25.32 3.13 8.41
C LEU A 278 24.43 3.56 7.23
N LEU A 279 23.16 3.14 7.21
CA LEU A 279 22.19 3.56 6.17
C LEU A 279 22.01 5.07 6.15
N ARG A 280 21.90 5.70 7.32
CA ARG A 280 21.84 7.16 7.46
C ARG A 280 23.09 7.83 6.91
N THR A 281 24.27 7.30 7.22
CA THR A 281 25.54 7.83 6.72
C THR A 281 25.60 7.75 5.19
N TRP A 282 25.19 6.62 4.60
CA TRP A 282 25.12 6.48 3.15
C TRP A 282 24.08 7.40 2.51
N TRP A 283 22.93 7.59 3.15
CA TRP A 283 21.90 8.52 2.68
C TRP A 283 22.43 9.95 2.63
N ASP A 284 23.04 10.41 3.72
CA ASP A 284 23.62 11.75 3.84
C ASP A 284 24.77 11.96 2.83
N ALA A 285 25.46 10.88 2.45
CA ALA A 285 26.50 10.88 1.44
C ALA A 285 25.97 10.75 -0.01
N GLY A 286 24.67 10.50 -0.22
CA GLY A 286 24.10 10.22 -1.54
C GLY A 286 24.52 8.86 -2.13
N SER A 287 24.97 7.92 -1.29
CA SER A 287 25.41 6.56 -1.63
C SER A 287 24.23 5.62 -1.90
N TRP A 288 23.42 5.94 -2.92
CA TRP A 288 22.20 5.21 -3.27
C TRP A 288 22.44 3.77 -3.72
N ALA A 289 23.56 3.53 -4.41
CA ALA A 289 23.93 2.20 -4.87
C ALA A 289 24.18 1.28 -3.66
N GLU A 290 24.91 1.76 -2.66
CA GLU A 290 25.21 1.03 -1.43
C GLU A 290 23.96 0.73 -0.61
N ILE A 291 23.02 1.68 -0.52
CA ILE A 291 21.73 1.47 0.14
C ILE A 291 20.93 0.38 -0.59
N THR A 292 20.89 0.44 -1.92
CA THR A 292 20.19 -0.54 -2.76
C THR A 292 20.79 -1.93 -2.59
N ASP A 293 22.12 -2.02 -2.67
CA ASP A 293 22.87 -3.27 -2.50
C ASP A 293 22.69 -3.83 -1.08
N PHE A 294 22.67 -2.98 -0.06
CA PHE A 294 22.43 -3.41 1.32
C PHE A 294 21.05 -4.07 1.44
N PHE A 295 19.99 -3.48 0.89
CA PHE A 295 18.67 -4.08 0.93
C PHE A 295 18.50 -5.29 0.02
N ALA A 296 19.28 -5.39 -1.06
CA ALA A 296 19.33 -6.60 -1.88
C ALA A 296 19.98 -7.76 -1.12
N ASN A 297 21.10 -7.52 -0.44
CA ASN A 297 21.87 -8.55 0.26
C ASN A 297 21.32 -8.90 1.65
N ALA A 298 20.65 -7.96 2.33
CA ALA A 298 20.01 -8.22 3.62
C ALA A 298 18.85 -9.25 3.54
N ARG A 299 18.37 -9.56 2.33
CA ARG A 299 17.37 -10.61 2.06
C ARG A 299 17.84 -11.98 2.51
N ASP A 300 19.13 -12.26 2.39
CA ASP A 300 19.69 -13.60 2.56
C ASP A 300 20.08 -13.94 4.01
N GLN A 301 20.15 -12.94 4.90
CA GLN A 301 20.60 -13.13 6.29
C GLN A 301 19.47 -13.23 7.31
N ALA A 302 18.21 -13.08 6.90
CA ALA A 302 17.04 -13.09 7.79
C ALA A 302 16.41 -14.49 7.97
N SER A 303 17.23 -15.54 8.05
CA SER A 303 16.80 -16.82 8.62
C SER A 303 17.38 -16.96 10.03
N PRO A 304 16.57 -17.26 11.06
CA PRO A 304 17.06 -17.47 12.42
C PRO A 304 18.03 -18.65 12.53
#